data_AF-A0A073K7I2-F1
#
_entry.id   AF-A0A073K7I2-F1
#
_cell.length_a   1.000
_cell.length_b   1.000
_cell.length_c   1.000
_cell.angle_alpha   90.00
_cell.angle_beta   90.00
_cell.angle_gamma   90.00
#
_symmetry.space_group_name_H-M   'P 1'
#
loop_
_entity.id
_entity.type
_entity.pdbx_description
1 polymer ?
#
loop_
_entity_poly.entity_id
_entity_poly.type
_entity_poly.pdbx_seq_one_letter_code
_entity_poly.pdbx_strand_id
1 'polypeptide(L)'
;MKDITAGRLQRLLANLNKEIVLLEAVFNEVDRQLKHIELVQIDLLYIVELETFSSVRGYHLAKKLKEVRLERRTIKDHWEELKLVLDSLKETKAKTKEQMLTIYEKRKRLDDRKYHIRKLDGDFEILADGIVSKKKPLT
;
A
#
# COMPACT_ATOMS: atom_id res chain seq x y z
N MET A 1 -6.44 24.35 -17.07
CA MET A 1 -5.13 23.66 -17.11
C MET A 1 -5.35 22.19 -16.77
N LYS A 2 -4.98 21.24 -17.65
CA LYS A 2 -5.05 19.80 -17.31
C LYS A 2 -4.08 19.54 -16.16
N ASP A 3 -4.57 18.85 -15.15
CA ASP A 3 -3.91 18.77 -13.87
C ASP A 3 -2.81 17.70 -13.84
N ILE A 4 -1.60 18.13 -14.20
CA ILE A 4 -0.43 17.26 -14.37
C ILE A 4 -0.13 16.47 -13.09
N THR A 5 -0.37 17.06 -11.92
CA THR A 5 -0.05 16.47 -10.60
C THR A 5 -1.05 15.38 -10.21
N ALA A 6 -2.35 15.61 -10.39
CA ALA A 6 -3.38 14.60 -10.12
C ALA A 6 -3.25 13.41 -11.07
N GLY A 7 -3.00 13.66 -12.36
CA GLY A 7 -2.76 12.61 -13.35
C GLY A 7 -1.46 11.81 -13.13
N ARG A 8 -0.46 12.38 -12.44
CA ARG A 8 0.75 11.65 -12.02
C ARG A 8 0.46 10.72 -10.83
N LEU A 9 -0.26 11.20 -9.81
CA LEU A 9 -0.64 10.39 -8.65
C LEU A 9 -1.56 9.22 -9.02
N GLN A 10 -2.52 9.44 -9.92
CA GLN A 10 -3.39 8.37 -10.43
C GLN A 10 -2.60 7.29 -11.17
N ARG A 11 -1.62 7.67 -12.01
CA ARG A 11 -0.74 6.72 -12.68
C ARG A 11 0.12 5.93 -11.69
N LEU A 12 0.64 6.60 -10.66
CA LEU A 12 1.42 5.94 -9.62
C LEU A 12 0.59 4.91 -8.84
N LEU A 13 -0.65 5.24 -8.48
CA LEU A 13 -1.60 4.29 -7.86
C LEU A 13 -1.93 3.11 -8.78
N ALA A 14 -2.13 3.35 -10.08
CA ALA A 14 -2.39 2.29 -11.04
C ALA A 14 -1.19 1.33 -11.17
N ASN A 15 0.03 1.87 -11.20
CA ASN A 15 1.25 1.08 -11.24
C ASN A 15 1.43 0.27 -9.95
N LEU A 16 1.28 0.90 -8.77
CA LEU A 16 1.33 0.20 -7.49
C LEU A 16 0.29 -0.93 -7.41
N ASN A 17 -0.92 -0.71 -7.89
CA ASN A 17 -1.94 -1.76 -7.94
C ASN A 17 -1.51 -2.95 -8.78
N LYS A 18 -0.91 -2.70 -9.95
CA LYS A 18 -0.46 -3.76 -10.84
C LYS A 18 0.64 -4.60 -10.18
N GLU A 19 1.64 -3.94 -9.59
CA GLU A 19 2.72 -4.63 -8.88
C GLU A 19 2.23 -5.42 -7.67
N ILE A 20 1.31 -4.85 -6.87
CA ILE A 20 0.71 -5.53 -5.73
C ILE A 20 -0.02 -6.81 -6.17
N VAL A 21 -0.83 -6.74 -7.24
CA VAL A 21 -1.57 -7.92 -7.74
C VAL A 21 -0.62 -9.03 -8.20
N LEU A 22 0.46 -8.67 -8.90
CA LEU A 22 1.47 -9.63 -9.32
C LEU A 22 2.17 -10.27 -8.11
N LEU A 23 2.57 -9.46 -7.13
CA LEU A 23 3.22 -9.93 -5.92
C LEU A 23 2.29 -10.79 -5.05
N GLU A 24 1.00 -10.46 -4.97
CA GLU A 24 -0.02 -11.28 -4.30
C GLU A 24 -0.15 -12.66 -4.93
N ALA A 25 -0.10 -12.75 -6.26
CA ALA A 25 -0.14 -14.04 -6.95
C ALA A 25 1.07 -14.91 -6.58
N VAL A 26 2.27 -14.33 -6.57
CA VAL A 26 3.50 -15.03 -6.15
C VAL A 26 3.43 -15.42 -4.67
N PHE A 27 3.02 -14.51 -3.80
CA PHE A 27 2.85 -14.76 -2.37
C PHE A 27 1.89 -15.92 -2.10
N ASN A 28 0.74 -15.95 -2.78
CA ASN A 28 -0.25 -17.02 -2.64
C ASN A 28 0.30 -18.38 -3.10
N GLU A 29 1.16 -18.41 -4.11
CA GLU A 29 1.80 -19.64 -4.56
C GLU A 29 2.81 -20.14 -3.52
N VAL A 30 3.66 -19.26 -3.00
CA VAL A 30 4.61 -19.61 -1.93
C VAL A 30 3.87 -20.05 -0.66
N ASP A 31 2.74 -19.43 -0.32
CA ASP A 31 1.88 -19.84 0.80
C ASP A 31 1.31 -21.25 0.62
N ARG A 32 0.91 -21.61 -0.62
CA ARG A 32 0.47 -22.97 -0.94
C ARG A 32 1.60 -23.98 -0.82
N GLN A 33 2.79 -23.64 -1.31
CA GLN A 33 3.98 -24.49 -1.19
C GLN A 33 4.35 -24.71 0.27
N LEU A 34 4.29 -23.66 1.10
CA LEU A 34 4.56 -23.74 2.53
C LEU A 34 3.56 -24.68 3.23
N LYS A 35 2.27 -24.54 2.94
CA LYS A 35 1.24 -25.44 3.48
C LYS A 35 1.46 -26.88 3.04
N HIS A 36 1.80 -27.09 1.77
CA HIS A 36 2.05 -28.42 1.24
C HIS A 36 3.23 -29.10 1.94
N ILE A 37 4.37 -28.43 2.06
CA ILE A 37 5.56 -29.01 2.69
C ILE A 37 5.35 -29.26 4.19
N GLU A 38 4.52 -28.45 4.85
CA GLU A 38 4.11 -28.68 6.24
C GLU A 38 3.26 -29.95 6.39
N LEU A 39 2.33 -30.20 5.47
CA LEU A 39 1.56 -31.45 5.45
C LEU A 39 2.47 -32.67 5.21
N VAL A 40 3.39 -32.58 4.24
CA VAL A 40 4.38 -33.65 3.98
C VAL A 40 5.23 -33.93 5.23
N GLN A 41 5.62 -32.89 5.97
CA GLN A 41 6.35 -33.06 7.22
C GLN A 41 5.52 -33.80 8.28
N ILE A 42 4.24 -33.46 8.40
CA ILE A 42 3.29 -34.10 9.33
C ILE A 42 3.13 -35.59 8.95
N ASP A 43 2.92 -35.89 7.68
CA ASP A 43 2.75 -37.26 7.20
C ASP A 43 3.99 -38.12 7.51
N LEU A 44 5.19 -37.57 7.30
CA LEU A 44 6.45 -38.26 7.64
C LEU A 44 6.58 -38.52 9.14
N LEU A 45 6.16 -37.58 9.99
CA LEU A 45 6.16 -37.76 11.44
C LEU A 45 5.14 -38.82 11.86
N TYR A 46 3.95 -38.81 11.26
CA TYR A 46 2.92 -39.79 11.52
C TYR A 46 3.36 -41.22 11.17
N ILE A 47 4.05 -41.40 10.04
CA ILE A 47 4.66 -42.69 9.67
C ILE A 47 5.65 -43.15 10.75
N VAL A 48 6.48 -42.24 11.25
CA VAL A 48 7.47 -42.55 12.30
C VAL A 48 6.81 -42.91 13.63
N GLU A 49 5.66 -42.32 13.94
CA GLU A 49 4.94 -42.57 15.19
C GLU A 49 4.16 -43.89 15.18
N LEU A 50 3.62 -44.28 14.02
CA LEU A 50 2.69 -45.41 13.94
C LEU A 50 3.26 -46.69 13.34
N GLU A 51 4.23 -46.58 12.43
CA GLU A 51 4.79 -47.76 11.79
C GLU A 51 5.98 -48.30 12.57
N THR A 52 6.08 -49.63 12.68
CA THR A 52 7.35 -50.26 13.02
C THR A 52 8.24 -50.31 11.79
N PHE A 53 9.51 -49.95 11.95
CA PHE A 53 10.46 -49.94 10.85
C PHE A 53 11.81 -50.51 11.27
N SER A 54 12.51 -51.10 10.31
CA SER A 54 13.90 -51.51 10.48
C SER A 54 14.82 -50.30 10.60
N SER A 55 16.01 -50.49 11.15
CA SER A 55 17.00 -49.40 11.30
C SER A 55 17.35 -48.73 9.96
N VAL A 56 17.41 -49.49 8.86
CA VAL A 56 17.66 -48.96 7.52
C VAL A 56 16.51 -48.05 7.06
N ARG A 57 15.26 -48.50 7.21
CA ARG A 57 14.07 -47.72 6.85
C ARG A 57 13.94 -46.46 7.73
N GLY A 58 14.24 -46.58 9.03
CA GLY A 58 14.28 -45.46 9.96
C GLY A 58 15.32 -44.41 9.58
N TYR A 59 16.51 -44.83 9.15
CA TYR A 59 17.54 -43.90 8.65
C TYR A 59 17.06 -43.11 7.43
N HIS A 60 16.42 -43.79 6.46
CA HIS A 60 15.87 -43.12 5.28
C HIS A 60 14.75 -42.12 5.63
N LEU A 61 13.85 -42.48 6.55
CA LEU A 61 12.80 -41.58 7.04
C LEU A 61 13.40 -40.35 7.73
N ALA A 62 14.40 -40.54 8.61
CA ALA A 62 15.08 -39.45 9.29
C ALA A 62 15.80 -38.51 8.30
N LYS A 63 16.47 -39.07 7.28
CA LYS A 63 17.09 -38.29 6.21
C LYS A 63 16.05 -37.50 5.42
N LYS A 64 14.93 -38.12 5.04
CA LYS A 64 13.87 -37.44 4.30
C LYS A 64 13.21 -36.33 5.11
N LEU A 65 12.97 -36.57 6.40
CA LEU A 65 12.46 -35.56 7.32
C LEU A 65 13.41 -34.36 7.45
N LYS A 66 14.73 -34.60 7.46
CA LYS A 66 15.73 -33.52 7.45
C LYS A 66 15.63 -32.69 6.15
N GLU A 67 15.56 -33.35 5.00
CA GLU A 67 15.41 -32.67 3.69
C GLU A 67 14.15 -31.78 3.66
N VAL A 68 13.00 -32.34 4.04
CA VAL A 68 11.72 -31.61 4.11
C VAL A 68 11.78 -30.42 5.06
N ARG A 69 12.44 -30.56 6.22
CA ARG A 69 12.61 -29.46 7.18
C ARG A 69 13.49 -28.33 6.63
N LEU A 70 14.52 -28.66 5.86
CA LEU A 70 15.38 -27.66 5.21
C LEU A 70 14.61 -26.92 4.12
N GLU A 71 13.88 -27.65 3.28
CA GLU A 71 13.03 -27.08 2.23
C GLU A 71 11.93 -26.18 2.82
N ARG A 72 11.24 -26.66 3.88
CA ARG A 72 10.28 -25.85 4.63
C ARG A 72 10.90 -24.54 5.11
N ARG A 73 12.13 -24.57 5.64
CA ARG A 73 12.81 -23.36 6.10
C ARG A 73 13.03 -22.38 4.96
N THR A 74 13.57 -22.85 3.83
CA THR A 74 13.79 -21.99 2.66
C THR A 74 12.51 -21.36 2.12
N ILE A 75 11.41 -22.12 2.07
CA ILE A 75 10.11 -21.61 1.62
C ILE A 75 9.55 -20.61 2.63
N LYS A 76 9.66 -20.90 3.93
CA LYS A 76 9.19 -20.02 4.99
C LYS A 76 9.94 -18.69 5.01
N ASP A 77 11.27 -18.71 4.87
CA ASP A 77 12.09 -17.50 4.81
C ASP A 77 11.64 -16.61 3.64
N HIS A 78 11.43 -17.22 2.45
CA HIS A 78 10.92 -16.51 1.29
C HIS A 78 9.50 -15.96 1.48
N TRP A 79 8.62 -16.72 2.14
CA TRP A 79 7.26 -16.27 2.49
C TRP A 79 7.29 -15.05 3.43
N GLU A 80 8.17 -15.04 4.43
CA GLU A 80 8.32 -13.92 5.36
C GLU A 80 8.84 -12.66 4.66
N GLU A 81 9.81 -12.80 3.76
CA GLU A 81 10.30 -11.70 2.92
C GLU A 81 9.18 -11.11 2.06
N LEU A 82 8.45 -11.96 1.34
CA LEU A 82 7.35 -11.52 0.46
C LEU A 82 6.24 -10.83 1.26
N LYS A 83 5.91 -11.35 2.45
CA LYS A 83 4.91 -10.76 3.33
C LYS A 83 5.28 -9.34 3.74
N LEU A 84 6.52 -9.12 4.17
CA LEU A 84 7.02 -7.79 4.56
C LEU A 84 6.94 -6.79 3.40
N VAL A 85 7.35 -7.21 2.20
CA VAL A 85 7.29 -6.36 1.01
C VAL A 85 5.83 -6.04 0.65
N LEU A 86 4.96 -7.04 0.68
CA LEU A 86 3.55 -6.87 0.33
C LEU A 86 2.82 -5.93 1.30
N ASP A 87 3.05 -6.08 2.60
CA ASP A 87 2.46 -5.23 3.63
C ASP A 87 2.94 -3.77 3.47
N SER A 88 4.23 -3.58 3.20
CA SER A 88 4.82 -2.26 2.93
C SER A 88 4.21 -1.60 1.68
N LEU A 89 4.00 -2.38 0.60
CA LEU A 89 3.37 -1.88 -0.62
C LEU A 89 1.89 -1.53 -0.41
N LYS A 90 1.16 -2.32 0.38
CA LYS A 90 -0.24 -2.01 0.73
C LYS A 90 -0.35 -0.73 1.55
N GLU A 91 0.56 -0.51 2.50
CA GLU A 91 0.63 0.70 3.30
C GLU A 91 0.94 1.93 2.44
N THR A 92 1.95 1.85 1.57
CA THR A 92 2.30 2.96 0.66
C THR A 92 1.15 3.31 -0.29
N LYS A 93 0.43 2.30 -0.81
CA LYS A 93 -0.79 2.51 -1.60
C LYS A 93 -1.87 3.25 -0.80
N ALA A 94 -2.11 2.85 0.45
CA ALA A 94 -3.10 3.50 1.33
C ALA A 94 -2.74 4.97 1.58
N LYS A 95 -1.49 5.26 1.96
CA LYS A 95 -0.96 6.62 2.16
C LYS A 95 -1.09 7.48 0.90
N THR A 96 -0.74 6.93 -0.26
CA THR A 96 -0.86 7.64 -1.54
C THR A 96 -2.32 7.99 -1.86
N LYS A 97 -3.25 7.07 -1.58
CA LYS A 97 -4.69 7.30 -1.77
C LYS A 97 -5.22 8.41 -0.86
N GLU A 98 -4.80 8.42 0.42
CA GLU A 98 -5.18 9.45 1.39
C GLU A 98 -4.64 10.84 0.99
N GLN A 99 -3.39 10.92 0.55
CA GLN A 99 -2.80 12.16 0.04
C GLN A 99 -3.59 12.69 -1.17
N MET A 100 -3.99 11.80 -2.09
CA MET A 100 -4.79 12.17 -3.25
C MET A 100 -6.17 12.74 -2.85
N LEU A 101 -6.83 12.13 -1.86
CA LEU A 101 -8.10 12.64 -1.31
C LEU A 101 -7.92 14.02 -0.67
N THR A 102 -6.88 14.19 0.15
CA THR A 102 -6.57 15.47 0.79
C THR A 102 -6.33 16.58 -0.24
N ILE A 103 -5.62 16.28 -1.33
CA ILE A 103 -5.40 17.23 -2.44
C ILE A 103 -6.72 17.59 -3.10
N TYR A 104 -7.59 16.60 -3.35
CA TYR A 104 -8.90 16.82 -3.94
C TYR A 104 -9.79 17.72 -3.07
N GLU A 105 -9.87 17.46 -1.77
CA GLU A 105 -10.63 18.28 -0.82
C GLU A 105 -10.12 19.71 -0.73
N LYS A 106 -8.79 19.89 -0.64
CA LYS A 106 -8.18 21.22 -0.62
C LYS A 106 -8.53 22.01 -1.88
N ARG A 107 -8.56 21.36 -3.04
CA ARG A 107 -8.96 22.00 -4.31
C ARG A 107 -10.41 22.39 -4.34
N LYS A 108 -11.31 21.49 -3.93
CA LYS A 108 -12.73 21.83 -3.81
C LYS A 108 -12.92 23.07 -2.94
N ARG A 109 -12.24 23.14 -1.79
CA ARG A 109 -12.26 24.33 -0.92
C ARG A 109 -11.68 25.58 -1.58
N LEU A 110 -10.69 25.45 -2.48
CA LEU A 110 -10.12 26.58 -3.24
C LEU A 110 -11.08 27.07 -4.32
N ASP A 111 -11.75 26.15 -5.01
CA ASP A 111 -12.74 26.48 -6.05
C ASP A 111 -13.99 27.15 -5.44
N ASP A 112 -14.41 26.72 -4.25
CA ASP A 112 -15.53 27.30 -3.50
C ASP A 112 -15.19 28.66 -2.84
N ARG A 113 -13.95 29.18 -2.98
CA ARG A 113 -13.56 30.45 -2.35
C ARG A 113 -14.29 31.63 -3.00
N LYS A 114 -15.28 32.16 -2.29
CA LYS A 114 -15.82 33.49 -2.57
C LYS A 114 -14.91 34.56 -1.96
N TYR A 115 -14.31 35.41 -2.81
CA TYR A 115 -13.48 36.52 -2.35
C TYR A 115 -14.31 37.48 -1.50
N HIS A 116 -13.91 37.67 -0.25
CA HIS A 116 -14.46 38.72 0.60
C HIS A 116 -13.49 39.89 0.58
N ILE A 117 -13.97 41.03 0.08
CA ILE A 117 -13.20 42.27 0.10
C ILE A 117 -12.86 42.56 1.56
N ARG A 118 -11.56 42.64 1.87
CA ARG A 118 -11.11 43.11 3.19
C ARG A 118 -11.71 44.49 3.40
N LYS A 119 -12.41 44.74 4.51
CA LYS A 119 -12.90 46.08 4.86
C LYS A 119 -11.73 47.04 4.69
N LEU A 120 -11.83 47.91 3.69
CA LEU A 120 -10.94 49.04 3.59
C LEU A 120 -11.42 50.00 4.66
N ASP A 121 -10.66 50.17 5.74
CA ASP A 121 -10.96 51.18 6.76
C ASP A 121 -10.84 52.57 6.10
N GLY A 122 -11.98 53.16 5.74
CA GLY A 122 -12.09 54.47 5.12
C GLY A 122 -13.38 54.63 4.30
N ASP A 123 -13.91 55.84 4.23
CA ASP A 123 -15.04 56.18 3.37
C ASP A 123 -14.58 56.27 1.91
N PHE A 124 -14.82 55.20 1.14
CA PHE A 124 -14.55 55.14 -0.28
C PHE A 124 -15.84 55.31 -1.07
N GLU A 125 -15.91 56.34 -1.91
CA GLU A 125 -16.98 56.47 -2.90
C GLU A 125 -16.63 55.68 -4.16
N ILE A 126 -17.55 54.83 -4.59
CA ILE A 126 -17.43 54.14 -5.88
C ILE A 126 -17.86 55.14 -6.96
N LEU A 127 -16.88 55.77 -7.61
CA LEU A 127 -17.14 56.56 -8.81
C LEU A 127 -17.53 55.61 -9.97
N ALA A 128 -18.45 56.06 -10.84
CA ALA A 128 -19.07 55.25 -11.89
C ALA A 128 -18.07 54.54 -12.83
N ASP A 129 -16.82 55.00 -12.88
CA ASP A 129 -15.74 54.46 -13.73
C ASP A 129 -14.76 53.53 -12.99
N GLY A 130 -15.09 53.07 -11.77
CA GLY A 130 -14.38 51.97 -11.10
C GLY A 130 -13.03 52.31 -10.47
N ILE A 131 -12.62 53.58 -10.42
CA ILE A 131 -11.40 54.01 -9.70
C ILE A 131 -11.78 54.57 -8.33
N VAL A 132 -11.36 53.85 -7.28
CA VAL A 132 -11.56 54.21 -5.87
C VAL A 132 -10.60 55.35 -5.50
N SER A 133 -11.13 56.55 -5.23
CA SER A 133 -10.35 57.66 -4.68
C SER A 133 -10.70 57.89 -3.20
N LYS A 134 -9.68 58.19 -2.38
CA LYS A 134 -9.86 58.51 -0.95
C LYS A 134 -10.55 59.88 -0.84
N LYS A 135 -11.68 59.96 -0.12
CA LYS A 135 -12.35 61.22 0.19
C LYS A 135 -11.37 62.19 0.84
N LYS A 136 -11.20 63.39 0.27
CA LYS A 136 -10.50 64.48 0.94
C LYS A 136 -11.39 65.00 2.08
N PRO A 137 -10.83 65.27 3.27
CA PRO A 137 -11.59 65.85 4.36
C PRO A 137 -12.09 67.25 3.96
N LEU A 138 -13.37 67.53 4.22
CA LEU A 138 -13.96 68.85 4.11
C LEU A 138 -13.33 69.74 5.20
N THR A 139 -12.53 70.73 4.80
CA THR A 139 -12.14 71.87 5.63
C THR A 139 -13.33 72.76 5.93
#